data_AF-A0A3C0MGP9-F1
#
_entry.id   AF-A0A3C0MGP9-F1
#
_cell.length_a   1.000
_cell.length_b   1.000
_cell.length_c   1.000
_cell.angle_alpha   90.00
_cell.angle_beta   90.00
_cell.angle_gamma   90.00
#
_symmetry.space_group_name_H-M   'P 1'
#
loop_
_entity.id
_entity.type
_entity.pdbx_description
1 polymer ?
#
loop_
_entity_poly.entity_id
_entity_poly.type
_entity_poly.pdbx_seq_one_letter_code
_entity_poly.pdbx_strand_id
1 'polypeptide(L)'
;SSDLLGELLQGLAAAERLLKPKGRLAVVTFHSLEDRITKRFLDARSGHVSNPSRHAPAVRAAAVVPSFVLQQRGGTGPSQDEIARNPRARSARLRSATRTNGPAHPLEPALLKLNPEIRS
;
A
#
# COMPACT_ATOMS: atom_id res chain seq x y z
N SER A 1 -17.45 -4.59 -10.16
CA SER A 1 -16.77 -3.48 -9.45
C SER A 1 -15.25 -3.67 -9.46
N SER A 2 -14.71 -4.26 -10.54
CA SER A 2 -13.30 -4.62 -10.74
C SER A 2 -12.40 -3.42 -10.99
N ASP A 3 -12.98 -2.35 -11.54
CA ASP A 3 -12.22 -1.28 -12.20
C ASP A 3 -11.58 -0.32 -11.18
N LEU A 4 -12.32 0.04 -10.12
CA LEU A 4 -11.86 0.93 -9.05
C LEU A 4 -10.61 0.40 -8.31
N LEU A 5 -10.51 -0.92 -8.11
CA LEU A 5 -9.36 -1.53 -7.43
C LEU A 5 -8.12 -1.57 -8.32
N GLY A 6 -8.33 -1.78 -9.63
CA GLY A 6 -7.28 -1.67 -10.63
C GLY A 6 -6.74 -0.24 -10.71
N GLU A 7 -7.62 0.75 -10.72
CA GLU A 7 -7.26 2.17 -10.71
C GLU A 7 -6.46 2.57 -9.47
N LEU A 8 -6.83 2.08 -8.28
CA LEU A 8 -6.06 2.30 -7.06
C LEU A 8 -4.62 1.79 -7.21
N LEU A 9 -4.44 0.55 -7.67
CA LEU A 9 -3.10 -0.03 -7.86
C LEU A 9 -2.27 0.74 -8.89
N GLN A 10 -2.89 1.13 -10.01
CA GLN A 10 -2.21 1.92 -11.05
C GLN A 10 -1.83 3.31 -10.54
N GLY A 11 -2.72 3.96 -9.78
CA GLY A 11 -2.46 5.25 -9.14
C GLY A 11 -1.29 5.19 -8.16
N LEU A 12 -1.24 4.14 -7.32
CA LEU A 12 -0.12 3.90 -6.40
C LEU A 12 1.21 3.71 -7.15
N ALA A 13 1.22 2.89 -8.21
CA ALA A 13 2.40 2.68 -9.04
C ALA A 13 2.83 3.92 -9.84
N ALA A 14 1.87 4.74 -10.28
CA ALA A 14 2.17 6.02 -10.91
C ALA A 14 2.80 7.00 -9.91
N ALA A 15 2.25 7.09 -8.69
CA ALA A 15 2.81 7.93 -7.63
C ALA A 15 4.26 7.53 -7.28
N GLU A 16 4.55 6.22 -7.19
CA GLU A 16 5.90 5.71 -6.99
C GLU A 16 6.90 6.18 -8.06
N ARG A 17 6.47 6.19 -9.33
CA ARG A 17 7.28 6.65 -10.47
C ARG A 17 7.46 8.16 -10.51
N LEU A 18 6.45 8.93 -10.10
CA LEU A 18 6.42 10.39 -10.24
C LEU A 18 7.05 11.12 -9.05
N LEU A 19 6.96 10.57 -7.84
CA LEU A 19 7.50 11.22 -6.65
C LEU A 19 9.02 11.29 -6.73
N LYS A 20 9.56 12.50 -6.54
CA LYS A 20 11.00 12.72 -6.30
C LYS A 20 11.39 12.17 -4.92
N PRO A 21 12.67 11.86 -4.68
CA PRO A 21 13.16 11.54 -3.33
C PRO A 21 12.73 12.59 -2.31
N LYS A 22 12.39 12.15 -1.10
CA LYS A 22 11.77 12.94 -0.01
C LYS A 22 10.32 13.38 -0.27
N GLY A 23 9.77 13.15 -1.47
CA GLY A 23 8.35 13.32 -1.76
C GLY A 23 7.49 12.40 -0.90
N ARG A 24 6.26 12.82 -0.60
CA ARG A 24 5.34 12.08 0.29
C ARG A 24 4.15 11.53 -0.47
N LEU A 25 3.83 10.28 -0.21
CA LEU A 25 2.56 9.65 -0.60
C LEU A 25 1.68 9.57 0.65
N ALA A 26 0.45 10.06 0.54
CA ALA A 26 -0.59 9.92 1.55
C ALA A 26 -1.85 9.37 0.87
N VAL A 27 -2.39 8.28 1.42
CA VAL A 27 -3.55 7.59 0.85
C VAL A 27 -4.59 7.44 1.97
N VAL A 28 -5.80 7.91 1.69
CA VAL A 28 -6.96 7.73 2.58
C VAL A 28 -7.90 6.75 1.92
N THR A 29 -8.18 5.64 2.59
CA THR A 29 -9.09 4.58 2.11
C THR A 29 -10.30 4.49 3.02
N PHE A 30 -11.48 4.23 2.47
CA PHE A 30 -12.72 4.11 3.26
C PHE A 30 -13.22 2.66 3.36
N HIS A 31 -12.61 1.75 2.60
CA HIS A 31 -13.00 0.35 2.51
C HIS A 31 -11.83 -0.56 2.89
N SER A 32 -12.13 -1.69 3.53
CA SER A 32 -11.11 -2.61 4.04
C SER A 32 -10.24 -3.23 2.94
N LEU A 33 -10.78 -3.42 1.73
CA LEU A 33 -10.04 -3.97 0.59
C LEU A 33 -9.01 -2.98 0.03
N GLU A 34 -9.37 -1.72 -0.10
CA GLU A 34 -8.45 -0.65 -0.51
C GLU A 34 -7.33 -0.46 0.51
N ASP A 35 -7.67 -0.45 1.81
CA ASP A 35 -6.68 -0.37 2.88
C ASP A 35 -5.69 -1.52 2.81
N ARG A 36 -6.19 -2.74 2.55
CA ARG A 36 -5.37 -3.95 2.41
C ARG A 36 -4.44 -3.86 1.19
N ILE A 37 -4.94 -3.36 0.05
CA ILE A 37 -4.15 -3.15 -1.16
C ILE A 37 -3.04 -2.13 -0.90
N THR A 38 -3.41 -0.97 -0.35
CA THR A 38 -2.48 0.12 -0.03
C THR A 38 -1.42 -0.34 0.96
N LYS A 39 -1.82 -1.08 2.01
CA LYS A 39 -0.91 -1.67 2.99
C LYS A 39 0.11 -2.59 2.31
N ARG A 40 -0.36 -3.56 1.53
CA ARG A 40 0.52 -4.55 0.88
C ARG A 40 1.46 -3.91 -0.12
N PHE A 41 0.98 -2.93 -0.88
CA PHE A 41 1.82 -2.13 -1.77
C PHE A 41 2.95 -1.45 -0.98
N LEU A 42 2.62 -0.66 0.05
CA LEU A 42 3.62 0.07 0.82
C LEU A 42 4.58 -0.85 1.59
N ASP A 43 4.10 -1.99 2.11
CA ASP A 43 4.92 -3.00 2.78
C ASP A 43 5.97 -3.60 1.83
N ALA A 44 5.55 -4.00 0.62
CA ALA A 44 6.43 -4.54 -0.41
C ALA A 44 7.49 -3.51 -0.84
N ARG A 45 7.11 -2.24 -0.96
CA ARG A 45 8.01 -1.14 -1.35
C ARG A 45 8.93 -0.64 -0.24
N SER A 46 8.64 -0.99 1.00
CA SER A 46 9.43 -0.56 2.17
C SER A 46 10.39 -1.66 2.67
N GLY A 47 10.54 -2.77 1.93
CA GLY A 47 11.35 -3.91 2.35
C GLY A 47 10.70 -4.75 3.47
N HIS A 48 9.44 -4.48 3.79
CA HIS A 48 8.66 -5.23 4.77
C HIS A 48 7.84 -6.31 4.08
N VAL A 49 8.51 -7.31 3.49
CA VAL A 49 7.78 -8.48 2.97
C VAL A 49 7.29 -9.30 4.16
N SER A 50 5.99 -9.23 4.43
CA SER A 50 5.34 -10.15 5.36
C SER A 50 5.48 -11.56 4.77
N ASN A 51 6.44 -12.36 5.27
CA ASN A 51 6.64 -13.72 4.78
C ASN A 51 5.37 -14.53 5.07
N PRO A 52 4.62 -15.01 4.05
CA PRO A 52 3.35 -15.69 4.29
C PRO A 52 3.53 -17.08 4.90
N SER A 53 4.74 -17.64 4.87
CA SER A 53 5.02 -19.00 5.31
C SER A 53 6.27 -19.07 6.17
N ARG A 54 6.08 -19.38 7.45
CA ARG A 54 7.15 -19.81 8.38
C ARG A 54 7.88 -21.09 7.96
N HIS A 55 7.40 -21.75 6.91
CA HIS A 55 7.88 -23.05 6.41
C HIS A 55 8.40 -23.00 4.96
N ALA A 56 8.30 -21.87 4.28
CA ALA A 56 8.93 -21.73 2.97
C ALA A 56 10.41 -21.41 3.18
N PRO A 57 11.34 -22.04 2.43
CA PRO A 57 12.74 -21.64 2.46
C PRO A 57 12.77 -20.14 2.19
N ALA A 58 13.52 -19.41 3.00
CA ALA A 58 13.72 -17.99 2.82
C ALA A 58 14.32 -17.80 1.43
N VAL A 59 13.47 -17.54 0.44
CA VAL A 59 13.92 -16.96 -0.82
C VAL A 59 14.53 -15.66 -0.36
N ARG A 60 15.87 -15.61 -0.34
CA ARG A 60 16.62 -14.37 -0.26
C ARG A 60 16.20 -13.59 -1.50
N ALA A 61 15.04 -12.93 -1.42
CA ALA A 61 14.66 -11.91 -2.35
C ALA A 61 15.86 -10.96 -2.33
N ALA A 62 16.60 -10.91 -3.44
CA ALA A 62 17.74 -10.02 -3.60
C ALA A 62 17.37 -8.68 -2.96
N ALA A 63 18.18 -8.19 -2.02
CA ALA A 63 17.82 -7.08 -1.13
C ALA A 63 17.21 -5.93 -1.95
N VAL A 64 15.89 -5.90 -1.99
CA VAL A 64 15.15 -4.97 -2.85
C VAL A 64 15.36 -3.61 -2.22
N VAL A 65 16.09 -2.73 -2.91
CA VAL A 65 16.34 -1.36 -2.43
C VAL A 65 14.98 -0.69 -2.24
N PRO A 66 14.56 -0.34 -1.01
CA PRO A 66 13.22 0.16 -0.76
C PRO A 66 12.96 1.45 -1.54
N SER A 67 11.82 1.57 -2.23
CA SER A 67 11.39 2.80 -2.90
C SER A 67 10.66 3.76 -1.96
N PHE A 68 10.22 3.27 -0.80
CA PHE A 68 9.53 4.03 0.25
C PHE A 68 10.04 3.73 1.65
N VAL A 69 9.85 4.69 2.57
CA VAL A 69 9.96 4.53 4.02
C VAL A 69 8.61 4.88 4.64
N LEU A 70 8.02 3.93 5.37
CA LEU A 70 6.75 4.15 6.09
C LEU A 70 6.89 5.25 7.15
N GLN A 71 5.93 6.17 7.21
CA GLN A 71 5.88 7.17 8.28
C GLN A 71 5.25 6.62 9.57
N GLN A 72 4.26 5.74 9.43
CA GLN A 72 3.53 5.13 10.53
C GLN A 72 3.30 3.65 10.24
N ARG A 73 3.69 2.77 11.15
CA ARG A 73 3.34 1.34 11.06
C ARG A 73 1.86 1.17 11.40
N GLY A 74 1.13 0.35 10.64
CA GLY A 74 -0.28 0.06 10.88
C GLY A 74 -1.30 1.04 10.26
N GLY A 75 -0.90 2.29 10.00
CA GLY A 75 -1.78 3.35 9.49
C GLY A 75 -2.57 4.04 10.61
N THR A 76 -3.13 5.22 10.31
CA THR A 76 -3.84 6.09 11.26
C THR A 76 -5.34 6.02 11.01
N GLY A 77 -6.14 5.80 12.06
CA GLY A 77 -7.61 5.88 12.01
C GLY A 77 -8.11 7.26 12.46
N PRO A 78 -9.40 7.56 12.24
CA PRO A 78 -10.01 8.81 12.70
C PRO A 78 -10.03 8.89 14.23
N SER A 79 -10.04 10.11 14.78
CA SER A 79 -10.30 10.31 16.21
C SER A 79 -11.80 10.20 16.54
N GLN A 80 -12.15 10.06 17.82
CA GLN A 80 -13.57 10.05 18.23
C GLN A 80 -14.27 11.37 17.88
N ASP A 81 -13.60 12.51 18.07
CA ASP A 81 -14.12 13.83 17.71
C ASP A 81 -14.32 13.99 16.20
N GLU A 82 -13.47 13.36 15.39
CA GLU A 82 -13.62 13.32 13.94
C GLU A 82 -14.84 12.47 13.55
N ILE A 83 -15.01 11.29 14.15
CA ILE A 83 -16.18 10.42 13.91
C ILE A 83 -17.48 11.12 14.33
N ALA A 84 -17.47 11.85 15.46
CA ALA A 84 -18.63 12.57 15.95
C ALA A 84 -19.06 13.69 14.99
N ARG A 85 -18.10 14.44 14.43
CA ARG A 85 -18.38 15.51 13.45
C ARG A 85 -18.64 14.97 12.04
N ASN A 86 -18.06 13.84 11.69
CA ASN A 86 -18.18 13.20 10.40
C ASN A 86 -18.31 11.68 10.54
N PRO A 87 -19.54 11.14 10.72
CA PRO A 87 -19.76 9.70 10.86
C PRO A 87 -19.24 8.86 9.68
N ARG A 88 -19.10 9.45 8.49
CA ARG A 88 -18.55 8.76 7.30
C ARG A 88 -17.04 8.49 7.43
N ALA A 89 -16.34 9.17 8.33
CA ALA A 89 -14.92 8.95 8.57
C ALA A 89 -14.62 7.65 9.34
N ARG A 90 -15.63 7.01 9.95
CA ARG A 90 -15.44 5.85 10.85
C ARG A 90 -14.57 4.72 10.26
N SER A 91 -14.68 4.47 8.96
CA SER A 91 -13.91 3.44 8.25
C SER A 91 -12.65 3.97 7.55
N ALA A 92 -12.38 5.27 7.64
CA ALA A 92 -11.24 5.89 7.01
C ALA A 92 -9.93 5.37 7.62
N ARG A 93 -8.94 5.14 6.75
CA ARG A 93 -7.57 4.83 7.13
C ARG A 93 -6.61 5.66 6.32
N LEU A 94 -5.73 6.38 7.02
CA LEU A 94 -4.61 7.10 6.43
C LEU A 94 -3.35 6.23 6.48
N ARG A 95 -2.72 6.05 5.32
CA ARG A 95 -1.37 5.47 5.21
C ARG A 95 -0.46 6.47 4.51
N SER A 96 0.76 6.63 5.03
CA SER A 96 1.73 7.54 4.45
C SER A 96 3.15 6.98 4.42
N ALA A 97 3.87 7.35 3.38
CA ALA A 97 5.25 6.95 3.16
C ALA A 97 6.04 8.05 2.44
N THR A 98 7.34 8.06 2.67
CA THR A 98 8.28 9.00 2.06
C THR A 98 9.12 8.29 1.01
N ARG A 99 9.19 8.86 -0.18
CA ARG A 99 9.94 8.35 -1.32
C ARG A 99 11.45 8.39 -1.03
N THR A 100 12.13 7.29 -1.33
CA THR A 100 13.60 7.16 -1.20
C THR A 100 14.31 7.47 -2.52
N ASN A 101 15.60 7.15 -2.60
CA ASN A 101 16.34 7.10 -3.86
C ASN A 101 16.25 5.74 -4.58
N GLY A 102 15.58 4.74 -4.00
CA GLY A 102 15.40 3.42 -4.62
C GLY A 102 14.60 3.50 -5.92
N PRO A 103 14.77 2.57 -6.88
CA PRO A 103 14.01 2.59 -8.13
C PRO A 103 12.52 2.31 -7.87
N ALA A 104 11.65 2.71 -8.79
CA ALA A 104 10.27 2.22 -8.78
C ALA A 104 10.25 0.72 -9.15
N HIS A 105 9.41 -0.08 -8.49
CA HIS A 105 9.35 -1.51 -8.74
C HIS A 105 8.16 -1.88 -9.64
N PRO A 106 8.28 -2.93 -10.48
CA PRO A 106 7.16 -3.42 -11.27
C PRO A 106 6.00 -3.88 -10.38
N LEU A 107 4.77 -3.72 -10.87
CA LEU A 107 3.58 -4.23 -10.18
C LEU A 107 3.64 -5.76 -10.12
N GLU A 108 3.63 -6.32 -8.92
CA GLU A 108 3.71 -7.77 -8.72
C GLU A 108 2.36 -8.44 -9.03
N PRO A 109 2.35 -9.58 -9.74
CA PRO A 109 1.12 -10.36 -9.97
C PRO A 109 0.38 -10.74 -8.68
N ALA A 110 1.10 -10.91 -7.57
CA ALA A 110 0.50 -11.23 -6.27
C ALA A 110 -0.35 -10.09 -5.68
N LEU A 111 -0.05 -8.84 -6.03
CA LEU A 111 -0.87 -7.67 -5.65
C LEU A 111 -2.13 -7.58 -6.51
N LEU A 112 -2.05 -8.00 -7.78
CA LEU A 112 -3.20 -8.10 -8.69
C LEU A 112 -4.18 -9.21 -8.28
N LYS A 113 -3.68 -10.34 -7.75
CA LYS A 113 -4.49 -11.47 -7.25
C LYS A 113 -5.33 -11.18 -6.00
N LEU A 114 -5.20 -9.99 -5.40
CA LEU A 114 -6.10 -9.53 -4.35
C LEU A 114 -7.46 -9.07 -4.89
N ASN A 115 -7.57 -8.96 -6.21
CA ASN A 115 -8.83 -8.75 -6.91
C ASN A 115 -9.47 -10.11 -7.23
N PRO A 116 -10.60 -10.47 -6.60
CA PRO A 116 -11.23 -11.78 -6.80
C PRO A 116 -11.74 -12.02 -8.23
N GLU A 117 -11.82 -10.97 -9.06
CA GLU A 117 -12.34 -11.05 -10.44
C GLU A 117 -11.26 -11.16 -11.53
N ILE A 118 -9.96 -11.16 -11.17
CA ILE A 118 -8.89 -11.48 -12.14
C ILE A 118 -8.66 -13.01 -12.13
N ARG A 119 -9.68 -13.74 -12.60
CA ARG A 119 -9.55 -15.11 -13.10
C ARG A 119 -10.19 -15.13 -14.48
N SER A 120 -9.38 -14.90 -15.51
CA SER A 120 -9.63 -15.40 -16.86
C SER A 120 -8.76 -16.63 -17.07
#